data_AF-A0A954PM40-F1
#
_entry.id   AF-A0A954PM40-F1
#
_cell.length_a   1.000
_cell.length_b   1.000
_cell.length_c   1.000
_cell.angle_alpha   90.00
_cell.angle_beta   90.00
_cell.angle_gamma   90.00
#
_symmetry.space_group_name_H-M   'P 1'
#
loop_
_entity.id
_entity.type
_entity.pdbx_description
1 polymer ?
#
loop_
_entity_poly.entity_id
_entity_poly.type
_entity_poly.pdbx_seq_one_letter_code
_entity_poly.pdbx_strand_id
1 'polypeptide(L)'
;EVIEKAKKYIYRCKNEDGGISYSSKQMGTSRPAITAAALAALYNAGDYDGQHVPDMLRYARQTLHDNLADEGTAFGHWHYTYLYYSQVVYRQGNEQWLPFRDRLYDRIVSEQESDGSWNGQISPVYITACNLIMLQLDRGLLPIYQR
;
A
#
# COMPACT_ATOMS: atom_id res chain seq x y z
N GLU A 1 17.35 17.19 6.94
CA GLU A 1 17.68 17.48 5.52
C GLU A 1 17.37 16.32 4.56
N VAL A 2 17.89 15.10 4.82
CA VAL A 2 17.72 13.95 3.90
C VAL A 2 16.24 13.55 3.70
N ILE A 3 15.46 13.47 4.79
CA ILE A 3 14.03 13.14 4.73
C ILE A 3 13.26 14.14 3.87
N GLU A 4 13.49 15.45 4.05
CA GLU A 4 12.87 16.49 3.21
C GLU A 4 13.20 16.35 1.72
N LYS A 5 14.44 15.97 1.39
CA LYS A 5 14.82 15.70 -0.01
C LYS A 5 14.09 14.47 -0.56
N ALA A 6 13.90 13.43 0.25
CA ALA A 6 13.15 12.23 -0.14
C ALA A 6 11.66 12.54 -0.38
N LYS A 7 11.01 13.31 0.50
CA LYS A 7 9.61 13.76 0.30
C LYS A 7 9.46 14.55 -0.99
N LYS A 8 10.33 15.55 -1.21
CA LYS A 8 10.35 16.33 -2.46
C LYS A 8 10.59 15.47 -3.70
N TYR A 9 11.38 14.40 -3.59
CA TYR A 9 11.56 13.46 -4.69
C TYR A 9 10.26 12.72 -5.04
N ILE A 10 9.54 12.21 -4.04
CA ILE A 10 8.23 11.57 -4.24
C ILE A 10 7.26 12.55 -4.93
N TYR A 11 7.21 13.80 -4.47
CA TYR A 11 6.33 14.81 -5.05
C TYR A 11 6.65 15.17 -6.50
N ARG A 12 7.93 15.14 -6.89
CA ARG A 12 8.33 15.28 -8.30
C ARG A 12 7.94 14.10 -9.18
N CYS A 13 7.60 12.95 -8.60
CA CYS A 13 7.13 11.78 -9.33
C CYS A 13 5.59 11.74 -9.45
N LYS A 14 4.87 12.70 -8.84
CA LYS A 14 3.40 12.74 -8.85
C LYS A 14 2.87 13.27 -10.19
N ASN A 15 1.89 12.57 -10.73
CA ASN A 15 1.12 12.99 -11.90
C ASN A 15 -0.12 13.81 -11.50
N GLU A 16 -0.78 14.41 -12.48
CA GLU A 16 -1.97 15.25 -12.27
C GLU A 16 -3.14 14.46 -11.64
N ASP A 17 -3.25 13.17 -11.96
CA ASP A 17 -4.26 12.25 -11.38
C ASP A 17 -4.03 11.93 -9.89
N GLY A 18 -2.90 12.36 -9.33
CA GLY A 18 -2.49 12.08 -7.95
C GLY A 18 -1.64 10.82 -7.79
N GLY A 19 -1.51 9.99 -8.82
CA GLY A 19 -0.68 8.80 -8.77
C GLY A 19 0.81 9.09 -8.98
N ILE A 20 1.65 8.10 -8.68
CA ILE A 20 3.11 8.22 -8.74
C ILE A 20 3.66 7.43 -9.94
N SER A 21 4.51 8.11 -10.73
CA SER A 21 5.33 7.51 -11.78
C SER A 21 6.51 6.71 -11.21
N TYR A 22 7.12 5.84 -12.00
CA TYR A 22 8.27 5.03 -11.55
C TYR A 22 9.45 5.86 -11.04
N SER A 23 9.77 6.97 -11.72
CA SER A 23 10.80 7.90 -11.24
C SER A 23 10.63 9.30 -11.83
N SER A 24 11.24 10.30 -11.19
CA SER A 24 11.23 11.68 -11.71
C SER A 24 11.99 11.86 -13.03
N LYS A 25 12.82 10.88 -13.43
CA LYS A 25 13.58 10.89 -14.69
C LYS A 25 12.85 10.14 -15.81
N GLN A 26 11.90 9.28 -15.45
CA GLN A 26 11.08 8.48 -16.34
C GLN A 26 9.63 8.65 -15.90
N MET A 27 9.14 9.88 -16.05
CA MET A 27 7.72 10.18 -15.85
C MET A 27 6.92 9.38 -16.88
N GLY A 28 5.83 8.76 -16.42
CA GLY A 28 5.01 7.87 -17.23
C GLY A 28 3.63 7.74 -16.62
N THR A 29 2.94 6.63 -16.91
CA THR A 29 1.65 6.36 -16.28
C THR A 29 1.81 6.16 -14.77
N SER A 30 0.82 6.65 -14.03
CA SER A 30 0.71 6.42 -12.59
C SER A 30 0.60 4.93 -12.28
N ARG A 31 1.33 4.48 -11.26
CA ARG A 31 1.38 3.06 -10.87
C ARG A 31 0.80 2.88 -9.46
N PRO A 32 -0.32 2.17 -9.29
CA PRO A 32 -0.95 1.97 -7.98
C PRO A 32 -0.01 1.41 -6.90
N ALA A 33 0.81 0.42 -7.25
CA ALA A 33 1.81 -0.17 -6.35
C ALA A 33 2.81 0.87 -5.81
N ILE A 34 3.29 1.76 -6.69
CA ILE A 34 4.27 2.79 -6.33
C ILE A 34 3.60 3.91 -5.54
N THR A 35 2.36 4.28 -5.88
CA THR A 35 1.58 5.24 -5.11
C THR A 35 1.35 4.74 -3.68
N ALA A 36 1.02 3.46 -3.49
CA ALA A 36 0.85 2.86 -2.16
C ALA A 36 2.16 2.92 -1.33
N ALA A 37 3.28 2.51 -1.93
CA ALA A 37 4.59 2.57 -1.28
C ALA A 37 5.02 4.00 -0.94
N ALA A 38 4.75 4.95 -1.84
CA ALA A 38 5.04 6.37 -1.63
C ALA A 38 4.23 6.96 -0.48
N LEU A 39 2.92 6.66 -0.41
CA LEU A 39 2.06 7.06 0.71
C LEU A 39 2.57 6.49 2.04
N ALA A 40 2.90 5.19 2.08
CA ALA A 40 3.44 4.57 3.28
C ALA A 40 4.77 5.23 3.70
N ALA A 41 5.65 5.55 2.76
CA ALA A 41 6.91 6.25 3.04
C ALA A 41 6.67 7.67 3.59
N LEU A 42 5.73 8.43 3.02
CA LEU A 42 5.37 9.77 3.51
C LEU A 42 4.77 9.71 4.91
N TYR A 43 3.94 8.72 5.20
CA TYR A 43 3.35 8.51 6.53
C TYR A 43 4.43 8.22 7.56
N ASN A 44 5.37 7.32 7.23
CA ASN A 44 6.51 7.04 8.09
C ASN A 44 7.45 8.24 8.28
N ALA A 45 7.45 9.19 7.35
CA ALA A 45 8.17 10.46 7.46
C ALA A 45 7.40 11.53 8.24
N GLY A 46 6.20 11.24 8.73
CA GLY A 46 5.35 12.18 9.48
C GLY A 46 4.57 13.17 8.61
N ASP A 47 4.54 12.99 7.28
CA ASP A 47 4.01 13.96 6.33
C ASP A 47 2.53 13.71 5.98
N TYR A 48 1.75 13.29 6.97
CA TYR A 48 0.34 12.89 6.80
C TYR A 48 -0.53 14.02 6.21
N ASP A 49 -0.28 15.26 6.63
CA ASP A 49 -0.99 16.46 6.20
C ASP A 49 -0.28 17.19 5.04
N GLY A 50 0.65 16.51 4.36
CA GLY A 50 1.35 17.07 3.22
C GLY A 50 0.38 17.47 2.10
N GLN A 51 0.60 18.64 1.49
CA GLN A 51 -0.28 19.22 0.47
C GLN A 51 -0.67 18.24 -0.65
N HIS A 52 0.20 17.31 -1.02
CA HIS A 52 -0.02 16.35 -2.09
C HIS A 52 -0.69 15.05 -1.65
N VAL A 53 -0.69 14.74 -0.36
CA VAL A 53 -1.20 13.48 0.19
C VAL A 53 -2.69 13.27 -0.09
N PRO A 54 -3.58 14.28 0.02
CA PRO A 54 -5.00 14.10 -0.29
C PRO A 54 -5.26 13.61 -1.72
N ASP A 55 -4.52 14.12 -2.71
CA ASP A 55 -4.64 13.66 -4.10
C ASP A 55 -4.15 12.23 -4.28
N MET A 56 -3.01 11.90 -3.64
CA MET A 56 -2.43 10.56 -3.70
C MET A 56 -3.35 9.52 -3.06
N LEU A 57 -3.97 9.87 -1.93
CA LEU A 57 -4.97 9.02 -1.27
C LEU A 57 -6.21 8.82 -2.13
N ARG A 58 -6.70 9.88 -2.80
CA ARG A 58 -7.84 9.78 -3.71
C ARG A 58 -7.55 8.82 -4.86
N TYR A 59 -6.39 8.96 -5.50
CA TYR A 59 -5.94 8.04 -6.55
C TYR A 59 -5.86 6.58 -6.03
N ALA A 60 -5.20 6.38 -4.89
CA ALA A 60 -5.05 5.04 -4.30
C ALA A 60 -6.41 4.43 -3.93
N ARG A 61 -7.37 5.23 -3.44
CA ARG A 61 -8.71 4.76 -3.14
C ARG A 61 -9.43 4.26 -4.38
N GLN A 62 -9.45 5.08 -5.44
CA GLN A 62 -10.09 4.74 -6.71
C GLN A 62 -9.48 3.50 -7.38
N THR A 63 -8.18 3.26 -7.19
CA THR A 63 -7.46 2.17 -7.87
C THR A 63 -7.33 0.91 -7.04
N LEU A 64 -7.33 0.99 -5.70
CA LEU A 64 -7.00 -0.14 -4.82
C LEU A 64 -8.09 -0.46 -3.78
N HIS A 65 -8.95 0.48 -3.39
CA HIS A 65 -9.75 0.32 -2.17
C HIS A 65 -11.09 -0.38 -2.39
N ASP A 66 -11.84 0.03 -3.41
CA ASP A 66 -13.26 -0.34 -3.50
C ASP A 66 -13.47 -1.79 -3.96
N ASN A 67 -12.59 -2.32 -4.81
CA ASN A 67 -12.73 -3.69 -5.34
C ASN A 67 -11.51 -4.58 -5.10
N LEU A 68 -10.57 -4.17 -4.23
CA LEU A 68 -9.24 -4.81 -4.09
C LEU A 68 -8.66 -5.19 -5.46
N ALA A 69 -7.99 -4.25 -6.12
CA ALA A 69 -7.26 -4.43 -7.38
C ALA A 69 -6.84 -5.88 -7.65
N ASP A 70 -7.21 -6.38 -8.82
CA ASP A 70 -6.75 -7.68 -9.31
C ASP A 70 -5.25 -7.64 -9.62
N GLU A 71 -4.67 -8.80 -9.94
CA GLU A 71 -3.24 -8.91 -10.28
C GLU A 71 -2.87 -8.04 -11.49
N GLY A 72 -3.76 -7.85 -12.46
CA GLY A 72 -3.53 -7.00 -13.62
C GLY A 72 -3.37 -5.53 -13.24
N THR A 73 -4.31 -5.01 -12.45
CA THR A 73 -4.32 -3.63 -11.94
C THR A 73 -3.14 -3.36 -11.00
N ALA A 74 -2.71 -4.38 -10.24
CA ALA A 74 -1.51 -4.32 -9.42
C ALA A 74 -0.20 -4.58 -10.20
N PHE A 75 -0.25 -4.76 -11.53
CA PHE A 75 0.89 -5.05 -12.39
C PHE A 75 1.71 -6.28 -11.93
N GLY A 76 1.04 -7.33 -11.43
CA GLY A 76 1.70 -8.53 -10.89
C GLY A 76 2.37 -8.31 -9.53
N HIS A 77 2.09 -7.20 -8.87
CA HIS A 77 2.68 -6.81 -7.58
C HIS A 77 1.63 -6.70 -6.48
N TRP A 78 0.61 -7.57 -6.49
CA TRP A 78 -0.50 -7.51 -5.52
C TRP A 78 -0.01 -7.49 -4.06
N HIS A 79 0.80 -8.47 -3.67
CA HIS A 79 1.31 -8.59 -2.30
C HIS A 79 2.16 -7.39 -1.87
N TYR A 80 3.03 -6.88 -2.75
CA TYR A 80 3.79 -5.66 -2.51
C TYR A 80 2.87 -4.45 -2.33
N THR A 81 1.88 -4.32 -3.21
CA THR A 81 0.92 -3.21 -3.21
C THR A 81 0.13 -3.17 -1.92
N TYR A 82 -0.46 -4.29 -1.52
CA TYR A 82 -1.32 -4.35 -0.33
C TYR A 82 -0.54 -4.40 0.96
N LEU A 83 0.71 -4.88 0.98
CA LEU A 83 1.60 -4.74 2.13
C LEU A 83 1.78 -3.25 2.51
N TYR A 84 1.98 -2.36 1.53
CA TYR A 84 2.08 -0.92 1.81
C TYR A 84 0.73 -0.25 1.96
N TYR A 85 -0.23 -0.57 1.09
CA TYR A 85 -1.52 0.10 1.12
C TYR A 85 -2.31 -0.19 2.40
N SER A 86 -2.24 -1.42 2.93
CA SER A 86 -2.87 -1.76 4.21
C SER A 86 -2.34 -0.89 5.36
N GLN A 87 -1.04 -0.58 5.39
CA GLN A 87 -0.45 0.32 6.39
C GLN A 87 -1.02 1.74 6.27
N VAL A 88 -1.21 2.23 5.04
CA VAL A 88 -1.81 3.54 4.77
C VAL A 88 -3.26 3.57 5.27
N VAL A 89 -4.08 2.57 4.90
CA VAL A 89 -5.49 2.51 5.31
C VAL A 89 -5.62 2.33 6.81
N TYR A 90 -4.77 1.50 7.44
CA TYR A 90 -4.79 1.29 8.89
C TYR A 90 -4.59 2.60 9.67
N ARG A 91 -3.72 3.49 9.17
CA ARG A 91 -3.48 4.83 9.71
C ARG A 91 -4.66 5.79 9.55
N GLN A 92 -5.63 5.51 8.67
CA GLN A 92 -6.86 6.31 8.50
C GLN A 92 -7.91 6.07 9.59
N GLY A 93 -7.61 5.23 10.58
CA GLY A 93 -8.53 4.93 11.69
C GLY A 93 -9.55 3.84 11.37
N ASN A 94 -10.32 3.45 12.39
CA ASN A 94 -11.18 2.25 12.33
C ASN A 94 -12.31 2.33 11.30
N GLU A 95 -12.87 3.53 11.07
CA GLU A 95 -13.94 3.73 10.08
C GLU A 95 -13.51 3.29 8.68
N GLN A 96 -12.25 3.57 8.32
CA GLN A 96 -11.68 3.22 7.03
C GLN A 96 -11.01 1.84 7.05
N TRP A 97 -10.37 1.50 8.16
CA TRP A 97 -9.62 0.26 8.30
C TRP A 97 -10.51 -0.97 8.37
N LEU A 98 -11.54 -1.00 9.23
CA LEU A 98 -12.29 -2.23 9.49
C LEU A 98 -12.96 -2.81 8.22
N PRO A 99 -13.70 -2.01 7.40
CA PRO A 99 -14.33 -2.54 6.19
C PRO A 99 -13.33 -2.97 5.11
N PHE A 100 -12.17 -2.32 5.07
CA PHE A 100 -11.09 -2.70 4.16
C PHE A 100 -10.38 -3.97 4.63
N ARG A 101 -10.08 -4.06 5.93
CA ARG A 101 -9.45 -5.21 6.58
C ARG A 101 -10.25 -6.46 6.34
N ASP A 102 -11.56 -6.42 6.57
CA ASP A 102 -12.41 -7.60 6.46
C ASP A 102 -12.34 -8.18 5.04
N ARG A 103 -12.46 -7.33 4.01
CA ARG A 103 -12.29 -7.75 2.60
C ARG A 103 -10.88 -8.26 2.29
N LEU A 104 -9.84 -7.59 2.81
CA LEU A 104 -8.45 -8.01 2.62
C LEU A 104 -8.21 -9.38 3.26
N TYR A 105 -8.75 -9.62 4.45
CA TYR A 105 -8.57 -10.84 5.22
C TYR A 105 -9.35 -11.99 4.58
N ASP A 106 -10.59 -11.74 4.15
CA ASP A 106 -11.40 -12.72 3.42
C ASP A 106 -10.66 -13.23 2.18
N ARG A 107 -10.07 -12.31 1.40
CA ARG A 107 -9.27 -12.69 0.23
C ARG A 107 -8.05 -13.53 0.62
N ILE A 108 -7.23 -13.04 1.54
CA ILE A 108 -6.02 -13.74 1.97
C ILE A 108 -6.37 -15.15 2.49
N VAL A 109 -7.36 -15.28 3.38
CA VAL A 109 -7.72 -16.58 3.96
C VAL A 109 -8.29 -17.53 2.90
N SER A 110 -9.04 -17.03 1.91
CA SER A 110 -9.59 -17.85 0.83
C SER A 110 -8.52 -18.45 -0.11
N GLU A 111 -7.34 -17.84 -0.15
CA GLU A 111 -6.21 -18.24 -1.00
C GLU A 111 -5.17 -19.08 -0.24
N GLN A 112 -5.40 -19.41 1.05
CA GLN A 112 -4.46 -20.18 1.86
C GLN A 112 -4.45 -21.67 1.47
N GLU A 113 -3.26 -22.23 1.31
CA GLU A 113 -3.06 -23.65 1.03
C GLU A 113 -3.20 -24.50 2.30
N SER A 114 -3.39 -25.82 2.12
CA SER A 114 -3.57 -26.76 3.25
C SER A 114 -2.38 -26.85 4.21
N ASP A 115 -1.18 -26.49 3.76
CA ASP A 115 0.04 -26.44 4.59
C ASP A 115 0.22 -25.08 5.29
N GLY A 116 -0.73 -24.16 5.11
CA GLY A 116 -0.73 -22.83 5.67
C GLY A 116 0.03 -21.78 4.85
N SER A 117 0.63 -22.16 3.72
CA SER A 117 1.35 -21.24 2.84
C SER A 117 0.44 -20.54 1.83
N TRP A 118 1.00 -19.57 1.10
CA TRP A 118 0.37 -18.95 -0.06
C TRP A 118 1.31 -18.99 -1.26
N ASN A 119 0.75 -19.25 -2.44
CA ASN A 119 1.47 -19.27 -3.71
C ASN A 119 1.27 -17.98 -4.51
N GLY A 120 2.14 -17.72 -5.50
CA GLY A 120 2.00 -16.59 -6.42
C GLY A 120 3.31 -16.25 -7.15
N GLN A 121 3.40 -15.03 -7.68
CA GLN A 121 4.38 -14.65 -8.72
C GLN A 121 5.85 -14.72 -8.32
N ILE A 122 6.20 -14.49 -7.04
CA ILE A 122 7.61 -14.37 -6.60
C ILE A 122 8.11 -15.66 -5.95
N SER A 123 7.61 -15.97 -4.75
CA SER A 123 7.98 -17.17 -3.99
C SER A 123 6.98 -17.36 -2.84
N PRO A 124 6.64 -18.60 -2.45
CA PRO A 124 5.76 -18.85 -1.33
C PRO A 124 6.25 -18.21 -0.02
N VAL A 125 7.57 -18.14 0.20
CA VAL A 125 8.16 -17.51 1.39
C VAL A 125 7.83 -16.02 1.45
N TYR A 126 8.04 -15.30 0.33
CA TYR A 126 7.78 -13.87 0.25
C TYR A 126 6.29 -13.55 0.45
N ILE A 127 5.44 -14.29 -0.26
CA ILE A 127 3.98 -14.10 -0.28
C ILE A 127 3.39 -14.40 1.09
N THR A 128 3.75 -15.54 1.68
CA THR A 128 3.33 -15.93 3.03
C THR A 128 3.75 -14.88 4.05
N ALA A 129 4.97 -14.36 3.98
CA ALA A 129 5.43 -13.30 4.88
C ALA A 129 4.59 -12.01 4.74
N CYS A 130 4.30 -11.57 3.51
CA CYS A 130 3.44 -10.40 3.29
C CYS A 130 2.03 -10.60 3.87
N ASN A 131 1.41 -11.75 3.62
CA ASN A 131 0.08 -12.07 4.10
C ASN A 131 0.02 -12.10 5.63
N LEU A 132 0.99 -12.75 6.28
CA LEU A 132 1.06 -12.79 7.74
C LEU A 132 1.27 -11.42 8.37
N ILE A 133 2.00 -10.51 7.73
CA ILE A 133 2.14 -9.12 8.21
C ILE A 133 0.80 -8.39 8.10
N MET A 134 0.12 -8.49 6.96
CA MET A 134 -1.19 -7.83 6.76
C MET A 134 -2.26 -8.35 7.74
N LEU A 135 -2.30 -9.66 7.97
CA LEU A 135 -3.22 -10.33 8.91
C LEU A 135 -3.03 -9.95 10.38
N GLN A 136 -1.91 -9.29 10.71
CA GLN A 136 -1.56 -8.93 12.09
C GLN A 136 -1.37 -7.43 12.29
N LEU A 137 -1.64 -6.64 11.26
CA LEU A 137 -1.38 -5.21 11.26
C LEU A 137 -2.12 -4.47 12.40
N ASP A 138 -3.36 -4.87 12.67
CA ASP A 138 -4.23 -4.27 13.68
C ASP A 138 -3.94 -4.73 15.11
N ARG A 139 -3.05 -5.71 15.28
CA ARG A 139 -2.50 -6.06 16.60
C ARG A 139 -1.52 -5.02 17.12
N GLY A 140 -1.04 -4.10 16.26
CA GLY A 140 -0.18 -2.98 16.66
C GLY A 140 1.15 -3.39 17.31
N LEU A 141 1.64 -4.60 17.02
CA LEU A 141 2.80 -5.18 17.70
C LEU A 141 4.14 -4.52 17.33
N LEU A 142 4.21 -3.88 16.16
CA LEU A 142 5.39 -3.11 15.76
C LEU A 142 5.17 -1.63 16.08
N PRO A 143 6.21 -0.87 16.52
CA PRO A 143 6.08 0.56 16.81
C PRO A 143 5.45 1.37 15.66
N ILE A 144 5.78 0.99 14.42
CA ILE A 144 5.25 1.60 13.19
C ILE A 144 3.76 1.31 12.95
N TYR A 145 3.13 0.42 13.72
CA TYR A 145 1.70 0.09 13.68
C TYR A 145 0.96 0.54 14.95
N GLN A 146 1.60 1.29 15.83
CA GLN A 146 0.92 1.93 16.96
C GLN A 146 0.25 3.22 16.47
N ARG A 147 -1.06 3.36 16.73
CA ARG A 147 -1.89 4.50 16.34
C ARG A 147 -2.31 5.29 17.57
#